data_AF-A3U033-F1
#
_entry.id   AF-A3U033-F1
#
_cell.length_a   1.000
_cell.length_b   1.000
_cell.length_c   1.000
_cell.angle_alpha   90.00
_cell.angle_beta   90.00
_cell.angle_gamma   90.00
#
_symmetry.space_group_name_H-M   'P 1'
#
loop_
_entity.id
_entity.type
_entity.pdbx_description
1 polymer ?
#
loop_
_entity_poly.entity_id
_entity_poly.type
_entity_poly.pdbx_seq_one_letter_code
_entity_poly.pdbx_strand_id
1 'polypeptide(L)'
;MTNSAGRDVPVRWIGEQHVREDCQGRIPSLADWLMRIQPESWMANGQIERFGSEAREDPRSSWIVEVARGKTILGLQDWLAMRDLVD
;
A
#
# COMPACT_ATOMS: atom_id res chain seq x y z
N MET A 1 -5.93 -9.71 -6.14
CA MET A 1 -5.24 -10.12 -7.37
C MET A 1 -5.54 -11.59 -7.55
N THR A 2 -5.96 -12.04 -8.73
CA THR A 2 -6.28 -13.47 -8.94
C THR A 2 -5.12 -14.14 -9.67
N ASN A 3 -4.64 -15.28 -9.17
CA ASN A 3 -3.55 -16.00 -9.82
C ASN A 3 -4.04 -16.93 -10.95
N SER A 4 -3.10 -17.57 -11.67
CA SER A 4 -3.41 -18.49 -12.77
C SER A 4 -4.23 -19.72 -12.36
N ALA A 5 -4.31 -20.04 -11.07
CA ALA A 5 -5.15 -21.09 -10.52
C ALA A 5 -6.55 -20.58 -10.10
N GLY A 6 -6.92 -19.35 -10.46
CA GLY A 6 -8.22 -18.76 -10.12
C GLY A 6 -8.37 -18.38 -8.65
N ARG A 7 -7.29 -18.35 -7.86
CA ARG A 7 -7.34 -18.01 -6.43
C ARG A 7 -7.14 -16.53 -6.22
N ASP A 8 -7.96 -15.95 -5.36
CA ASP A 8 -7.76 -14.58 -4.88
C ASP A 8 -6.62 -14.51 -3.87
N VAL A 9 -5.57 -13.79 -4.27
CA VAL A 9 -4.36 -13.55 -3.48
C VAL A 9 -4.33 -12.09 -3.06
N PRO A 10 -4.26 -11.80 -1.75
CA PRO A 10 -4.08 -10.44 -1.25
C PRO A 10 -2.73 -9.87 -1.69
N VAL A 11 -2.74 -8.64 -2.22
CA VAL A 11 -1.49 -7.95 -2.64
C VAL A 11 -0.53 -7.80 -1.46
N ARG A 12 -1.07 -7.51 -0.27
CA ARG A 12 -0.28 -7.43 0.97
C ARG A 12 0.48 -8.73 1.26
N TRP A 13 -0.17 -9.88 1.07
CA TRP A 13 0.46 -11.19 1.33
C TRP A 13 1.68 -11.40 0.42
N ILE A 14 1.57 -11.04 -0.85
CA ILE A 14 2.67 -11.14 -1.83
C ILE A 14 3.83 -10.23 -1.40
N GLY A 15 3.54 -8.98 -1.05
CA GLY A 15 4.56 -8.03 -0.59
C GLY A 15 5.28 -8.51 0.67
N GLU A 16 4.55 -9.03 1.65
CA GLU A 16 5.15 -9.57 2.88
C GLU A 16 5.97 -10.83 2.63
N GLN A 17 5.51 -11.74 1.76
CA GLN A 17 6.28 -12.93 1.39
C GLN A 17 7.62 -12.54 0.76
N HIS A 18 7.60 -11.69 -0.27
CA HIS A 18 8.79 -11.24 -0.98
C HIS A 18 9.85 -10.66 -0.02
N VAL A 19 9.43 -9.72 0.84
CA VAL A 19 10.37 -9.11 1.80
C VAL A 19 10.93 -10.14 2.77
N ARG A 20 10.11 -11.09 3.27
CA ARG A 20 10.59 -12.14 4.18
C ARG A 20 11.58 -13.08 3.51
N GLU A 21 11.34 -13.49 2.26
CA GLU A 21 12.26 -14.38 1.53
C GLU A 21 13.64 -13.72 1.36
N ASP A 22 13.67 -12.44 1.02
CA ASP A 22 14.91 -11.69 0.82
C ASP A 22 15.62 -11.34 2.14
N CYS A 23 14.85 -11.15 3.23
CA CYS A 23 15.35 -10.68 4.52
C CYS A 23 15.48 -11.78 5.58
N GLN A 24 15.65 -13.04 5.16
CA GLN A 24 15.83 -14.20 6.03
C GLN A 24 14.70 -14.34 7.07
N GLY A 25 13.46 -14.23 6.60
CA GLY A 25 12.23 -14.38 7.37
C GLY A 25 11.76 -13.14 8.12
N ARG A 26 12.42 -11.99 7.97
CA ARG A 26 12.12 -10.75 8.71
C ARG A 26 11.43 -9.72 7.82
N ILE A 27 10.66 -8.82 8.42
CA ILE A 27 10.24 -7.56 7.77
C ILE A 27 11.01 -6.44 8.45
N PRO A 28 12.10 -5.93 7.87
CA PRO A 28 12.85 -4.83 8.47
C PRO A 28 12.02 -3.55 8.51
N SER A 29 12.24 -2.72 9.53
CA SER A 29 11.67 -1.37 9.55
C SER A 29 12.37 -0.47 8.53
N LEU A 30 11.77 0.68 8.24
CA LEU A 30 12.44 1.70 7.43
C LEU A 30 13.79 2.13 8.02
N ALA A 31 13.87 2.22 9.36
CA ALA A 31 15.10 2.60 10.04
C ALA A 31 16.21 1.56 9.85
N ASP A 32 15.87 0.26 9.92
CA ASP A 32 16.83 -0.84 9.72
C ASP A 32 17.48 -0.77 8.33
N TRP A 33 16.70 -0.41 7.31
CA TRP A 33 17.20 -0.20 5.95
C TRP A 33 18.04 1.08 5.84
N LEU A 34 17.48 2.22 6.25
CA LEU A 34 18.09 3.52 6.00
C LEU A 34 19.37 3.75 6.81
N MET A 35 19.54 3.11 7.96
CA MET A 35 20.74 3.33 8.79
C MET A 35 22.05 2.89 8.12
N ARG A 36 21.99 2.04 7.09
CA ARG A 36 23.19 1.45 6.44
C ARG A 36 23.26 1.72 4.95
N ILE A 37 22.18 2.13 4.31
CA ILE A 37 22.16 2.48 2.87
C ILE A 37 22.85 3.84 2.68
N GLN A 38 23.81 3.91 1.76
CA GLN A 38 24.33 5.17 1.25
C GLN A 38 23.37 5.69 0.15
N PRO A 39 22.75 6.87 0.32
CA PRO A 39 21.81 7.38 -0.65
C PRO A 39 22.49 7.71 -1.98
N GLU A 40 21.97 7.16 -3.08
CA GLU A 40 22.35 7.55 -4.43
C GLU A 40 21.42 8.65 -4.97
N SER A 41 21.88 9.37 -5.99
CA SER A 41 21.15 10.50 -6.58
C SER A 41 19.75 10.15 -7.09
N TRP A 42 19.51 8.88 -7.45
CA TRP A 42 18.23 8.36 -7.92
C TRP A 42 17.28 7.92 -6.80
N MET A 43 17.79 7.73 -5.57
CA MET A 43 16.97 7.29 -4.42
C MET A 43 16.17 8.45 -3.80
N ALA A 44 16.65 9.68 -3.99
CA ALA A 44 15.93 10.89 -3.69
C ALA A 44 15.35 11.47 -4.99
N ASN A 45 14.21 12.18 -4.89
CA ASN A 45 13.53 12.84 -6.03
C ASN A 45 12.69 11.91 -6.91
N GLY A 46 11.88 11.02 -6.32
CA GLY A 46 10.77 10.39 -7.04
C GLY A 46 9.84 11.48 -7.60
N GLN A 47 10.03 11.84 -8.86
CA GLN A 47 9.14 12.73 -9.58
C GLN A 47 7.88 11.92 -9.86
N ILE A 48 6.85 12.08 -9.03
CA ILE A 48 5.50 11.69 -9.45
C ILE A 48 5.22 12.60 -10.64
N GLU A 49 5.20 12.04 -11.85
CA GLU A 49 4.81 12.80 -13.04
C GLU A 49 3.43 13.40 -12.78
N ARG A 50 3.43 14.69 -12.49
CA ARG A 50 2.21 15.46 -12.26
C ARG A 50 1.66 15.75 -13.64
N PHE A 51 0.99 14.75 -14.22
CA PHE A 51 0.16 14.97 -15.41
C PHE A 51 -0.71 16.20 -15.14
N GLY A 52 -0.70 17.14 -16.08
CA GLY A 52 -1.15 18.52 -15.91
C GLY A 52 -2.37 18.66 -15.02
N SER A 53 -2.28 19.55 -14.04
CA SER A 53 -3.39 19.92 -13.18
C SER A 53 -4.46 20.61 -14.02
N GLU A 54 -5.41 19.84 -14.57
CA GLU A 54 -6.79 20.28 -14.46
C GLU A 54 -7.07 20.54 -12.97
N ALA A 55 -7.88 21.55 -12.64
CA ALA A 55 -8.24 21.88 -11.27
C ALA A 55 -9.03 20.73 -10.63
N ARG A 56 -8.33 19.65 -10.32
CA ARG A 56 -8.83 18.49 -9.62
C ARG A 56 -8.94 18.91 -8.17
N GLU A 57 -10.13 18.74 -7.59
CA GLU A 57 -10.44 19.03 -6.20
C GLU A 57 -9.25 18.72 -5.30
N ASP A 58 -8.99 19.60 -4.32
CA ASP A 58 -7.93 19.43 -3.35
C ASP A 58 -7.91 17.96 -2.87
N PRO A 59 -6.83 17.19 -3.20
CA PRO A 59 -6.77 15.78 -2.89
C PRO A 59 -6.95 15.49 -1.40
N ARG A 60 -6.60 16.45 -0.53
CA ARG A 60 -6.81 16.34 0.91
C ARG A 60 -8.29 16.44 1.27
N SER A 61 -9.03 17.37 0.67
CA SER A 61 -10.47 17.53 0.88
C SER A 61 -11.25 16.30 0.39
N SER A 62 -10.91 15.78 -0.79
CA SER A 62 -11.48 14.52 -1.31
C SER A 62 -11.17 13.34 -0.38
N TRP A 63 -9.94 13.24 0.11
CA TRP A 63 -9.53 12.19 1.05
C TRP A 63 -10.30 12.26 2.37
N ILE A 64 -10.49 13.44 2.96
CA ILE A 64 -11.25 13.61 4.21
C ILE A 64 -12.71 13.14 4.04
N VAL A 65 -13.35 13.47 2.91
CA VAL A 65 -14.72 13.04 2.61
C VAL A 65 -14.80 11.52 2.49
N GLU A 66 -13.83 10.90 1.83
CA GLU A 66 -13.81 9.45 1.67
C GLU A 66 -13.48 8.73 3.00
N VAL A 67 -12.66 9.32 3.89
CA VAL A 67 -12.45 8.84 5.27
C VAL A 67 -13.76 8.88 6.05
N ALA A 68 -14.48 10.00 6.01
CA ALA A 68 -15.76 10.14 6.68
C ALA A 68 -16.81 9.13 6.17
N ARG A 69 -16.68 8.71 4.91
CA ARG A 69 -17.51 7.69 4.27
C ARG A 69 -17.01 6.25 4.47
N GLY A 70 -15.91 6.04 5.19
CA GLY A 70 -15.36 4.70 5.47
C GLY A 70 -14.56 4.06 4.33
N LYS A 71 -14.21 4.83 3.28
CA LYS A 71 -13.70 4.30 2.00
C LYS A 71 -12.17 4.32 1.83
N THR A 72 -11.41 4.86 2.78
CA THR A 72 -9.99 5.25 2.56
C THR A 72 -8.92 4.27 3.02
N ILE A 73 -9.28 3.07 3.40
CA ILE A 73 -8.31 1.99 3.63
C ILE A 73 -8.85 0.78 2.91
N LEU A 74 -8.31 0.44 1.73
CA LEU A 74 -8.40 -0.86 1.04
C LEU A 74 -9.58 -1.78 1.45
N GLY A 75 -10.81 -1.27 1.48
CA GLY A 75 -11.99 -2.00 1.96
C GLY A 75 -11.87 -2.57 3.38
N LEU A 76 -11.23 -1.91 4.36
CA LEU A 76 -11.07 -2.42 5.74
C LEU A 76 -12.44 -2.64 6.41
N GLN A 77 -13.39 -1.73 6.20
CA GLN A 77 -14.76 -1.92 6.70
C GLN A 77 -15.47 -3.06 5.97
N ASP A 78 -15.29 -3.15 4.65
CA ASP A 78 -15.83 -4.26 3.86
C ASP A 78 -15.22 -5.61 4.28
N TRP A 79 -13.92 -5.63 4.62
CA TRP A 79 -13.19 -6.79 5.13
C TRP A 79 -13.65 -7.20 6.52
N LEU A 80 -13.87 -6.24 7.42
CA LEU A 80 -14.46 -6.51 8.75
C LEU A 80 -15.89 -7.06 8.61
N ALA A 81 -16.71 -6.46 7.75
CA ALA A 81 -18.08 -6.92 7.50
C ALA A 81 -18.13 -8.31 6.83
N MET A 82 -17.22 -8.60 5.90
CA MET A 82 -17.10 -9.93 5.31
C MET A 82 -16.66 -10.99 6.33
N ARG A 83 -15.83 -10.62 7.31
CA ARG A 83 -15.39 -11.54 8.36
C ARG A 83 -16.53 -11.89 9.32
N ASP A 84 -17.34 -10.90 9.71
CA ASP A 84 -18.42 -11.09 10.68
C ASP A 84 -19.66 -11.83 10.08
N LEU A 85 -19.71 -12.05 8.76
CA LEU A 85 -20.74 -12.86 8.08
C LEU A 85 -20.37 -14.35 7.96
N VAL A 86 -19.16 -14.74 8.35
CA VAL A 86 -18.60 -16.09 8.21
C VAL A 86 -18.50 -16.82 9.56
N ASP A 87 -18.86 -16.15 10.66
CA ASP A 87 -19.09 -16.73 12.00
C ASP A 87 -20.60 -16.93 12.25
#